data_AF-A0A9X9MPZ6-F1
#
_entry.id   AF-A0A9X9MPZ6-F1
#
_cell.length_a   1.000
_cell.length_b   1.000
_cell.length_c   1.000
_cell.angle_alpha   90.00
_cell.angle_beta   90.00
_cell.angle_gamma   90.00
#
_symmetry.space_group_name_H-M   'P 1'
#
loop_
_entity.id
_entity.type
_entity.pdbx_description
1 polymer ?
#
loop_
_entity_poly.entity_id
_entity_poly.type
_entity_poly.pdbx_seq_one_letter_code
_entity_poly.pdbx_strand_id
1 'polypeptide(L)'
;MLGAQMRWGMFFSYAAYTSAMTWMVLFGWEQIKATYIKLRERNLDVKGESMNHHYSDQLNILQRSYPEVPTWWYIVLFLFSSVPVIIMLALGHLYIPIWTYFVALATGAIIVTPLGWLYAISNFQLPIGTFNELMYGLMINTINGNKNPTGATVYSSVAGDAWYRAQYMLQDQKIGHYMHIPPRATFFSQIFGCTIGIPINYAVVRWVLDSKREYLTGAKVDPSHQWTGQSLATSLSTSVQYVLVVCDISPTCRGRHQTNIYFV
;
A
#
# COMPACT_ATOMS: atom_id res chain seq x y z
N MET A 1 -15.61 -8.30 20.88
CA MET A 1 -15.55 -6.82 20.95
C MET A 1 -14.10 -6.41 21.03
N LEU A 2 -13.65 -5.40 20.26
CA LEU A 2 -12.25 -4.95 20.32
C LEU A 2 -11.87 -4.49 21.73
N GLY A 3 -10.71 -4.92 22.20
CA GLY A 3 -10.13 -4.44 23.45
C GLY A 3 -10.01 -2.91 23.46
N ALA A 4 -10.16 -2.29 24.62
CA ALA A 4 -10.08 -0.84 24.77
C ALA A 4 -8.77 -0.26 24.21
N GLN A 5 -7.66 -0.97 24.40
CA GLN A 5 -6.34 -0.63 23.86
C GLN A 5 -6.33 -0.52 22.33
N MET A 6 -7.00 -1.44 21.63
CA MET A 6 -7.00 -1.45 20.16
C MET A 6 -7.83 -0.30 19.58
N ARG A 7 -8.96 0.02 20.21
CA ARG A 7 -9.77 1.20 19.85
C ARG A 7 -8.99 2.51 20.06
N TRP A 8 -8.25 2.60 21.16
CA TRP A 8 -7.37 3.72 21.43
C TRP A 8 -6.27 3.81 20.37
N GLY A 9 -5.61 2.71 20.04
CA GLY A 9 -4.61 2.65 18.95
C GLY A 9 -5.16 3.12 17.60
N MET A 10 -6.38 2.73 17.23
CA MET A 10 -7.04 3.23 16.01
C MET A 10 -7.26 4.74 16.06
N PHE A 11 -7.77 5.28 17.17
CA PHE A 11 -7.99 6.71 17.34
C PHE A 11 -6.69 7.51 17.15
N PHE A 12 -5.59 7.08 17.77
CA PHE A 12 -4.29 7.75 17.60
C PHE A 12 -3.73 7.61 16.19
N SER A 13 -4.00 6.50 15.50
CA SER A 13 -3.62 6.34 14.10
C SER A 13 -4.32 7.37 13.21
N TYR A 14 -5.62 7.61 13.43
CA TYR A 14 -6.36 8.64 12.70
C TYR A 14 -5.90 10.06 13.06
N ALA A 15 -5.70 10.34 14.34
CA ALA A 15 -5.19 11.63 14.80
C ALA A 15 -3.80 11.94 14.21
N ALA A 16 -2.91 10.94 14.17
CA ALA A 16 -1.61 11.07 13.53
C ALA A 16 -1.74 11.32 12.03
N TYR A 17 -2.64 10.61 11.34
CA TYR A 17 -2.87 10.79 9.91
C TYR A 17 -3.37 12.21 9.57
N THR A 18 -4.40 12.68 10.26
CA THR A 18 -4.97 14.02 10.03
C THR A 18 -4.03 15.14 10.45
N SER A 19 -3.29 14.95 11.55
CA SER A 19 -2.26 15.89 12.01
C SER A 19 -1.13 16.00 10.98
N ALA A 20 -0.61 14.87 10.48
CA ALA A 20 0.41 14.86 9.44
C ALA A 20 -0.08 15.56 8.17
N MET A 21 -1.32 15.30 7.74
CA MET A 21 -1.90 15.97 6.58
C MET A 21 -2.00 17.48 6.77
N THR A 22 -2.47 17.92 7.94
CA THR A 22 -2.61 19.35 8.27
C THR A 22 -1.25 20.03 8.29
N TRP A 23 -0.25 19.40 8.90
CA TRP A 23 1.12 19.91 8.93
C TRP A 23 1.73 20.02 7.53
N MET A 24 1.52 19.01 6.66
CA MET A 24 1.98 19.04 5.27
C MET A 24 1.34 20.19 4.48
N VAL A 25 0.03 20.44 4.67
CA VAL A 25 -0.66 21.54 3.99
C VAL A 25 -0.17 22.91 4.47
N LEU A 26 0.09 23.06 5.77
CA LEU A 26 0.52 24.35 6.34
C LEU A 26 1.99 24.68 6.06
N PHE A 27 2.88 23.69 6.20
CA PHE A 27 4.34 23.90 6.16
C PHE A 27 5.03 23.25 4.95
N GLY A 28 4.49 22.13 4.46
CA GLY A 28 5.06 21.39 3.33
C GLY A 28 4.62 21.89 1.96
N TRP A 29 3.59 22.72 1.88
CA TRP A 29 2.97 23.13 0.61
C TRP A 29 3.94 23.83 -0.34
N GLU A 30 4.80 24.72 0.17
CA GLU A 30 5.81 25.41 -0.66
C GLU A 30 6.79 24.41 -1.30
N GLN A 31 7.21 23.37 -0.56
CA GLN A 31 8.16 22.37 -1.06
C GLN A 31 7.50 21.39 -2.04
N ILE A 32 6.27 20.96 -1.76
CA ILE A 32 5.48 20.11 -2.66
C ILE A 32 5.18 20.86 -3.96
N LYS A 33 4.79 22.13 -3.88
CA LYS A 33 4.53 22.98 -5.05
C LYS A 33 5.80 23.20 -5.88
N ALA A 34 6.94 23.46 -5.24
CA ALA A 34 8.23 23.56 -5.93
C ALA A 34 8.59 22.25 -6.66
N THR A 35 8.35 21.10 -6.03
CA THR A 35 8.57 19.79 -6.65
C THR A 35 7.65 19.56 -7.86
N TYR A 36 6.38 19.95 -7.74
CA TYR A 36 5.41 19.82 -8.84
C TYR A 36 5.75 20.72 -10.02
N ILE A 37 6.21 21.95 -9.77
CA ILE A 37 6.66 22.88 -10.81
C ILE A 37 7.87 22.29 -11.55
N LYS A 38 8.87 21.78 -10.83
CA LYS A 38 10.04 21.09 -11.43
C LYS A 38 9.66 19.88 -12.28
N LEU A 39 8.69 19.08 -11.81
CA LEU A 39 8.18 17.94 -12.57
C LEU A 39 7.50 18.38 -13.89
N ARG A 40 6.78 19.50 -13.84
CA ARG A 40 6.12 20.08 -15.02
C ARG A 40 7.13 20.65 -16.01
N GLU A 41 8.16 21.33 -15.53
CA GLU A 41 9.28 21.83 -16.35
C GLU A 41 10.00 20.68 -17.05
N ARG A 42 10.27 19.57 -16.34
CA ARG A 42 10.83 18.34 -16.94
C ARG A 42 9.98 17.78 -18.08
N ASN A 43 8.65 17.75 -17.91
CA ASN A 43 7.76 17.23 -18.95
C ASN A 43 7.60 18.18 -20.16
N LEU A 44 7.93 19.47 -19.98
CA LEU A 44 7.89 20.49 -21.04
C LEU A 44 9.23 20.64 -21.77
N ASP A 45 10.33 20.23 -21.15
CA ASP A 45 11.65 20.30 -21.76
C ASP A 45 11.80 19.23 -22.86
N VAL A 46 11.72 19.69 -24.11
CA VAL A 46 11.74 18.87 -25.33
C VAL A 46 13.12 18.24 -25.60
N LYS A 47 14.17 18.71 -24.91
CA LYS A 47 15.56 18.26 -25.13
C LYS A 47 15.93 16.93 -24.48
N GLY A 48 15.10 16.38 -23.59
CA GLY A 48 15.37 15.09 -22.94
C GLY A 48 16.63 15.09 -22.06
N GLU A 49 17.06 16.26 -21.55
CA GLU A 49 18.20 16.32 -20.63
C GLU A 49 17.82 15.73 -19.27
N SER A 50 18.69 14.85 -18.76
CA SER A 50 18.55 14.20 -17.44
C SER A 50 18.47 15.22 -16.31
N MET A 51 17.67 14.94 -15.28
CA MET A 51 17.52 15.77 -14.07
C MET A 51 18.86 16.08 -13.38
N ASN A 52 19.88 15.25 -13.63
CA ASN A 52 21.23 15.41 -13.12
C ASN A 52 21.94 16.66 -13.67
N HIS A 53 21.47 17.26 -14.78
CA HIS A 53 22.02 18.51 -15.31
C HIS A 53 21.59 19.76 -14.52
N HIS A 54 20.44 19.70 -13.84
CA HIS A 54 19.91 20.83 -13.06
C HIS A 54 20.65 21.09 -11.74
N TYR A 55 21.38 20.11 -11.23
CA TYR A 55 22.13 20.22 -9.97
C TYR A 55 23.63 20.12 -10.24
N SER A 56 24.40 21.04 -9.66
CA SER A 56 25.86 21.10 -9.76
C SER A 56 26.58 20.30 -8.67
N ASP A 57 25.86 19.47 -7.91
CA ASP A 57 26.47 18.61 -6.90
C ASP A 57 27.36 17.55 -7.55
N GLN A 58 28.48 17.22 -6.89
CA GLN A 58 29.46 16.28 -7.42
C GLN A 58 28.84 14.91 -7.75
N LEU A 59 27.94 14.41 -6.92
CA LEU A 59 27.20 13.15 -7.17
C LEU A 59 26.34 13.22 -8.45
N ASN A 60 25.62 14.34 -8.64
CA ASN A 60 24.80 14.56 -9.82
C ASN A 60 25.66 14.66 -11.08
N ILE A 61 26.83 15.31 -11.00
CA ILE A 61 27.79 15.39 -12.12
C ILE A 61 28.29 14.00 -12.52
N LEU A 62 28.67 13.15 -11.57
CA LEU A 62 29.09 11.77 -11.86
C LEU A 62 27.94 10.96 -12.48
N GLN A 63 26.70 11.18 -12.02
CA GLN A 63 25.53 10.49 -12.52
C GLN A 63 25.05 10.92 -13.90
N ARG A 64 25.43 12.10 -14.41
CA ARG A 64 25.10 12.54 -15.79
C ARG A 64 25.58 11.57 -16.87
N SER A 65 26.62 10.80 -16.57
CA SER A 65 27.17 9.80 -17.49
C SER A 65 26.28 8.56 -17.63
N TYR A 66 25.40 8.30 -16.66
CA TYR A 66 24.53 7.13 -16.67
C TYR A 66 23.16 7.46 -17.30
N PRO A 67 22.70 6.63 -18.25
CA PRO A 67 21.40 6.86 -18.86
C PRO A 67 20.28 6.56 -17.85
N GLU A 68 19.30 7.47 -17.77
CA GLU A 68 18.13 7.28 -16.92
C GLU A 68 17.29 6.06 -17.35
N VAL A 69 16.49 5.56 -16.43
CA VAL A 69 15.53 4.47 -16.70
C VAL A 69 14.39 5.04 -17.54
N PRO A 70 14.14 4.49 -18.75
CA PRO A 70 13.04 4.95 -19.58
C PRO A 70 11.68 4.79 -18.89
N THR A 71 10.82 5.79 -18.97
CA THR A 71 9.46 5.76 -18.37
C THR A 71 8.64 4.54 -18.84
N TRP A 72 8.87 4.07 -20.07
CA TRP A 72 8.16 2.91 -20.60
C TRP A 72 8.45 1.61 -19.83
N TRP A 73 9.63 1.45 -19.20
CA TRP A 73 9.92 0.29 -18.34
C TRP A 73 8.95 0.22 -17.17
N TYR A 74 8.68 1.36 -16.54
CA TYR A 74 7.70 1.46 -15.45
C TYR A 74 6.27 1.21 -15.93
N ILE A 75 5.90 1.69 -17.13
CA ILE A 75 4.58 1.44 -17.71
C ILE A 75 4.39 -0.06 -17.98
N VAL A 76 5.39 -0.73 -18.56
CA VAL A 76 5.33 -2.18 -18.81
C VAL A 76 5.20 -2.95 -17.49
N LEU A 77 5.96 -2.60 -16.45
CA LEU A 77 5.81 -3.22 -15.13
C LEU A 77 4.43 -2.98 -14.50
N PHE A 78 3.90 -1.78 -14.64
CA PHE A 78 2.58 -1.43 -14.13
C PHE A 78 1.49 -2.23 -14.84
N LEU A 79 1.57 -2.37 -16.17
CA LEU A 79 0.65 -3.20 -16.94
C LEU A 79 0.80 -4.69 -16.59
N PHE A 80 2.03 -5.19 -16.50
CA PHE A 80 2.31 -6.58 -16.15
C PHE A 80 1.76 -6.97 -14.77
N SER A 81 1.82 -6.05 -13.79
CA SER A 81 1.28 -6.29 -12.44
C SER A 81 -0.23 -6.05 -12.31
N SER A 82 -0.81 -5.10 -13.06
CA SER A 82 -2.24 -4.78 -12.98
C SER A 82 -3.13 -5.78 -13.72
N VAL A 83 -2.70 -6.32 -14.86
CA VAL A 83 -3.44 -7.32 -15.64
C VAL A 83 -3.89 -8.54 -14.82
N PRO A 84 -3.01 -9.26 -14.10
CA PRO A 84 -3.43 -10.43 -13.31
C PRO A 84 -4.40 -10.06 -12.19
N VAL A 85 -4.27 -8.88 -11.58
CA VAL A 85 -5.18 -8.41 -10.53
C VAL A 85 -6.58 -8.15 -11.11
N ILE A 86 -6.66 -7.51 -12.28
CA ILE A 86 -7.91 -7.25 -12.98
C ILE A 86 -8.58 -8.57 -13.39
N ILE A 87 -7.81 -9.56 -13.87
CA ILE A 87 -8.33 -10.88 -14.21
C ILE A 87 -8.90 -11.58 -12.97
N MET A 88 -8.18 -11.55 -11.84
CA MET A 88 -8.67 -12.13 -10.57
C MET A 88 -9.93 -11.43 -10.05
N LEU A 89 -10.06 -10.11 -10.26
CA LEU A 89 -11.28 -9.35 -9.94
C LEU A 89 -12.44 -9.76 -10.85
N ALA A 90 -12.19 -9.94 -12.15
CA ALA A 90 -13.20 -10.36 -13.12
C ALA A 90 -13.72 -11.80 -12.86
N LEU A 91 -12.84 -12.68 -12.37
CA LEU A 91 -13.20 -14.05 -11.94
C LEU A 91 -13.91 -14.09 -10.58
N GLY A 92 -14.02 -12.97 -9.87
CA GLY A 92 -14.74 -12.88 -8.59
C GLY A 92 -13.98 -13.44 -7.38
N HIS A 93 -12.68 -13.73 -7.50
CA HIS A 93 -11.89 -14.30 -6.39
C HIS A 93 -11.58 -13.28 -5.27
N LEU A 94 -11.59 -11.98 -5.58
CA LEU A 94 -11.12 -10.92 -4.69
C LEU A 94 -12.22 -10.20 -3.90
N TYR A 95 -13.49 -10.62 -4.03
CA TYR A 95 -14.66 -10.10 -3.28
C TYR A 95 -14.76 -8.56 -3.21
N ILE A 96 -14.28 -7.88 -4.24
CA ILE A 96 -14.22 -6.42 -4.36
C ILE A 96 -14.73 -6.02 -5.75
N PRO A 97 -15.51 -4.93 -5.88
CA PRO A 97 -15.90 -4.41 -7.19
C PRO A 97 -14.74 -3.70 -7.91
N ILE A 98 -14.65 -3.88 -9.23
CA ILE A 98 -13.52 -3.41 -10.05
C ILE A 98 -13.25 -1.90 -9.91
N TRP A 99 -14.27 -1.07 -9.72
CA TRP A 99 -14.06 0.39 -9.57
C TRP A 99 -13.21 0.75 -8.36
N THR A 100 -13.27 -0.01 -7.24
CA THR A 100 -12.49 0.34 -6.04
C THR A 100 -11.01 0.09 -6.25
N TYR A 101 -10.64 -0.84 -7.14
CA TYR A 101 -9.25 -1.05 -7.52
C TYR A 101 -8.65 0.20 -8.17
N PHE A 102 -9.37 0.80 -9.12
CA PHE A 102 -8.93 2.06 -9.75
C PHE A 102 -8.91 3.23 -8.76
N VAL A 103 -9.88 3.30 -7.85
CA VAL A 103 -9.86 4.30 -6.78
C VAL A 103 -8.66 4.11 -5.87
N ALA A 104 -8.32 2.88 -5.46
CA ALA A 104 -7.14 2.56 -4.66
C ALA A 104 -5.84 3.01 -5.34
N LEU A 105 -5.71 2.75 -6.65
CA LEU A 105 -4.55 3.19 -7.41
C LEU A 105 -4.48 4.73 -7.52
N ALA A 106 -5.60 5.40 -7.75
CA ALA A 106 -5.66 6.85 -7.85
C ALA A 106 -5.34 7.53 -6.51
N THR A 107 -5.93 7.06 -5.42
CA THR A 107 -5.65 7.59 -4.08
C THR A 107 -4.20 7.32 -3.68
N GLY A 108 -3.68 6.13 -3.94
CA GLY A 108 -2.28 5.78 -3.75
C GLY A 108 -1.34 6.71 -4.53
N ALA A 109 -1.61 6.96 -5.82
CA ALA A 109 -0.79 7.84 -6.66
C ALA A 109 -0.78 9.31 -6.19
N ILE A 110 -1.89 9.80 -5.64
CA ILE A 110 -1.97 11.16 -5.09
C ILE A 110 -1.22 11.25 -3.75
N ILE A 111 -1.42 10.25 -2.88
CA ILE A 111 -0.94 10.25 -1.49
C ILE A 111 0.55 9.87 -1.39
N VAL A 112 1.08 9.07 -2.33
CA VAL A 112 2.48 8.60 -2.29
C VAL A 112 3.50 9.75 -2.32
N THR A 113 3.24 10.79 -3.10
CA THR A 113 4.16 11.93 -3.25
C THR A 113 4.32 12.72 -1.94
N PRO A 114 3.25 13.25 -1.32
CA PRO A 114 3.36 14.01 -0.07
C PRO A 114 3.81 13.14 1.10
N LEU A 115 3.30 11.91 1.25
CA LEU A 115 3.71 11.03 2.35
C LEU A 115 5.14 10.52 2.19
N GLY A 116 5.61 10.28 0.96
CA GLY A 116 7.00 9.92 0.70
C GLY A 116 7.97 11.05 1.05
N TRP A 117 7.60 12.30 0.76
CA TRP A 117 8.37 13.48 1.19
C TRP A 117 8.40 13.62 2.72
N LEU A 118 7.24 13.47 3.38
CA LEU A 118 7.16 13.52 4.84
C LEU A 118 8.04 12.44 5.49
N TYR A 119 7.97 11.21 4.96
CA TYR A 119 8.80 10.10 5.42
C TYR A 119 10.29 10.43 5.23
N ALA A 120 10.69 11.03 4.11
CA ALA A 120 12.08 11.36 3.84
C ALA A 120 12.69 12.38 4.82
N ILE A 121 11.87 13.28 5.40
CA ILE A 121 12.33 14.28 6.38
C ILE A 121 12.25 13.76 7.80
N SER A 122 11.09 13.20 8.16
CA SER A 122 10.79 12.80 9.54
C SER A 122 11.34 11.41 9.90
N ASN A 123 11.66 10.60 8.89
CA ASN A 123 11.94 9.17 9.02
C ASN A 123 10.83 8.39 9.75
N PHE A 124 9.61 8.94 9.79
CA PHE A 124 8.47 8.37 10.50
C PHE A 124 7.48 7.75 9.52
N GLN A 125 7.28 6.43 9.64
CA GLN A 125 6.34 5.69 8.80
C GLN A 125 4.91 5.86 9.32
N LEU A 126 4.06 6.54 8.55
CA LEU A 126 2.64 6.62 8.86
C LEU A 126 1.94 5.27 8.60
N PRO A 127 1.16 4.72 9.54
CA PRO A 127 0.33 3.55 9.30
C PRO A 127 -0.90 3.93 8.46
N ILE A 128 -0.89 3.58 7.17
CA ILE A 128 -1.99 3.91 6.23
C ILE A 128 -3.07 2.81 6.21
N GLY A 129 -2.76 1.58 6.66
CA GLY A 129 -3.67 0.43 6.57
C GLY A 129 -5.07 0.71 7.15
N THR A 130 -5.14 1.27 8.36
CA THR A 130 -6.41 1.59 9.03
C THR A 130 -7.23 2.63 8.26
N PHE A 131 -6.57 3.62 7.63
CA PHE A 131 -7.25 4.62 6.80
C PHE A 131 -7.79 4.01 5.50
N ASN A 132 -7.05 3.10 4.88
CA ASN A 132 -7.49 2.39 3.68
C ASN A 132 -8.69 1.50 3.98
N GLU A 133 -8.69 0.78 5.10
CA GLU A 133 -9.84 -0.03 5.53
C GLU A 133 -11.07 0.83 5.83
N LEU A 134 -10.90 2.02 6.41
CA LEU A 134 -11.99 2.98 6.59
C LEU A 134 -12.54 3.49 5.26
N MET A 135 -11.66 3.90 4.33
CA MET A 135 -12.07 4.33 2.99
C MET A 135 -12.87 3.24 2.28
N TYR A 136 -12.38 1.99 2.31
CA TYR A 136 -13.09 0.86 1.74
C TYR A 136 -14.43 0.64 2.43
N GLY A 137 -14.47 0.69 3.77
CA GLY A 137 -15.69 0.60 4.56
C GLY A 137 -16.74 1.62 4.13
N LEU A 138 -16.36 2.87 3.89
CA LEU A 138 -17.28 3.90 3.38
C LEU A 138 -17.76 3.59 1.95
N MET A 139 -16.85 3.17 1.07
CA MET A 139 -17.19 2.84 -0.33
C MET A 139 -18.15 1.66 -0.41
N ILE A 140 -17.85 0.53 0.26
CA ILE A 140 -18.69 -0.68 0.20
C ILE A 140 -20.07 -0.46 0.82
N ASN A 141 -20.21 0.51 1.74
CA ASN A 141 -21.51 0.88 2.30
C ASN A 141 -22.38 1.75 1.39
N THR A 142 -21.79 2.32 0.34
CA THR A 142 -22.51 3.09 -0.68
C THR A 142 -23.16 2.16 -1.72
N ILE A 143 -22.66 0.93 -1.85
CA ILE A 143 -23.17 -0.07 -2.80
C ILE A 143 -24.02 -1.12 -2.09
N ASN A 144 -25.18 -1.45 -2.68
CA ASN A 144 -26.01 -2.57 -2.26
C ASN A 144 -25.40 -3.89 -2.78
N GLY A 145 -24.56 -4.57 -1.97
CA GLY A 145 -23.94 -5.85 -2.35
C GLY A 145 -23.50 -6.70 -1.16
N ASN A 146 -22.97 -7.91 -1.44
CA ASN A 146 -22.45 -8.84 -0.44
C ASN A 146 -21.20 -8.26 0.22
N LYS A 147 -21.29 -8.00 1.53
CA LYS A 147 -20.23 -7.36 2.32
C LYS A 147 -19.32 -8.42 2.92
N ASN A 148 -18.34 -8.87 2.13
CA ASN A 148 -17.33 -9.79 2.64
C ASN A 148 -16.22 -8.99 3.35
N PRO A 149 -15.92 -9.24 4.64
CA PRO A 149 -14.80 -8.60 5.35
C PRO A 149 -13.44 -8.82 4.66
N THR A 150 -13.26 -9.93 3.94
CA THR A 150 -12.03 -10.20 3.16
C THR A 150 -11.74 -9.12 2.12
N GLY A 151 -12.77 -8.42 1.63
CA GLY A 151 -12.59 -7.31 0.69
C GLY A 151 -11.87 -6.09 1.30
N ALA A 152 -12.01 -5.83 2.60
CA ALA A 152 -11.27 -4.73 3.23
C ALA A 152 -9.77 -5.02 3.30
N THR A 153 -9.42 -6.25 3.65
CA THR A 153 -8.02 -6.69 3.68
C THR A 153 -7.40 -6.62 2.29
N VAL A 154 -8.10 -7.09 1.26
CA VAL A 154 -7.61 -7.03 -0.13
C VAL A 154 -7.46 -5.60 -0.62
N TYR A 155 -8.42 -4.70 -0.33
CA TYR A 155 -8.29 -3.28 -0.68
C TYR A 155 -7.10 -2.63 0.03
N SER A 156 -6.94 -2.91 1.32
CA SER A 156 -5.82 -2.39 2.11
C SER A 156 -4.48 -2.90 1.62
N SER A 157 -4.37 -4.16 1.20
CA SER A 157 -3.15 -4.69 0.56
C SER A 157 -2.87 -3.97 -0.75
N VAL A 158 -3.86 -3.82 -1.64
CA VAL A 158 -3.63 -3.12 -2.92
C VAL A 158 -3.21 -1.66 -2.71
N ALA A 159 -3.97 -0.88 -1.94
CA ALA A 159 -3.70 0.54 -1.72
C ALA A 159 -2.46 0.78 -0.85
N GLY A 160 -2.31 -0.01 0.21
CA GLY A 160 -1.22 0.12 1.19
C GLY A 160 0.10 -0.42 0.67
N ASP A 161 0.13 -1.64 0.14
CA ASP A 161 1.38 -2.23 -0.35
C ASP A 161 1.92 -1.47 -1.55
N ALA A 162 1.06 -0.96 -2.46
CA ALA A 162 1.52 -0.11 -3.57
C ALA A 162 2.33 1.10 -3.07
N TRP A 163 1.89 1.73 -1.98
CA TRP A 163 2.61 2.83 -1.36
C TRP A 163 3.94 2.39 -0.74
N TYR A 164 3.93 1.35 0.10
CA TYR A 164 5.15 0.85 0.73
C TYR A 164 6.19 0.41 -0.32
N ARG A 165 5.75 -0.23 -1.41
CA ARG A 165 6.62 -0.65 -2.51
C ARG A 165 7.22 0.53 -3.26
N ALA A 166 6.43 1.59 -3.52
CA ALA A 166 6.96 2.80 -4.12
C ALA A 166 8.05 3.46 -3.25
N GLN A 167 7.85 3.46 -1.93
CA GLN A 167 8.83 4.01 -0.99
C GLN A 167 10.12 3.20 -0.95
N TYR A 168 10.05 1.86 -0.87
CA TYR A 168 11.24 1.01 -0.93
C TYR A 168 11.99 1.17 -2.25
N MET A 169 11.25 1.24 -3.36
CA MET A 169 11.86 1.45 -4.67
C MET A 169 12.61 2.79 -4.75
N LEU A 170 12.06 3.86 -4.17
CA LEU A 170 12.73 5.16 -4.06
C LEU A 170 13.96 5.12 -3.14
N GLN A 171 13.86 4.42 -2.01
CA GLN A 171 14.96 4.27 -1.07
C GLN A 171 16.16 3.55 -1.71
N ASP A 172 15.90 2.47 -2.43
CA ASP A 172 16.91 1.71 -3.15
C ASP A 172 17.55 2.53 -4.27
N GLN A 173 16.77 3.33 -5.01
CA GLN A 173 17.31 4.24 -6.03
C GLN A 173 18.20 5.31 -5.40
N LYS A 174 17.84 5.81 -4.21
CA LYS A 174 18.66 6.77 -3.44
C LYS A 174 19.96 6.14 -2.95
N ILE A 175 19.91 4.91 -2.44
CA ILE A 175 21.13 4.16 -2.05
C ILE A 175 22.01 3.93 -3.27
N GLY A 176 21.43 3.52 -4.40
CA GLY A 176 22.15 3.34 -5.66
C GLY A 176 22.82 4.62 -6.15
N HIS A 177 22.14 5.77 -5.99
CA HIS A 177 22.70 7.09 -6.26
C HIS A 177 23.95 7.37 -5.40
N TYR A 178 23.89 7.10 -4.11
CA TYR A 178 25.03 7.27 -3.20
C TYR A 178 26.19 6.29 -3.46
N MET A 179 25.88 5.08 -3.92
CA MET A 179 26.88 4.05 -4.22
C MET A 179 27.43 4.14 -5.65
N HIS A 180 27.03 5.16 -6.42
CA HIS A 180 27.42 5.35 -7.82
C HIS A 180 27.03 4.18 -8.75
N ILE A 181 25.94 3.47 -8.42
CA ILE A 181 25.41 2.38 -9.23
C ILE A 181 24.51 2.97 -10.32
N PRO A 182 24.60 2.51 -11.58
CA PRO A 182 23.73 3.00 -12.65
C PRO A 182 22.24 2.74 -12.32
N PRO A 183 21.33 3.72 -12.54
CA PRO A 183 19.89 3.59 -12.23
C PRO A 183 19.18 2.41 -12.90
N ARG A 184 19.68 1.97 -14.06
CA ARG A 184 19.15 0.79 -14.75
C ARG A 184 19.49 -0.50 -14.02
N ALA A 185 20.68 -0.61 -13.44
CA ALA A 185 21.09 -1.80 -12.70
C ALA A 185 20.32 -1.92 -11.38
N THR A 186 20.10 -0.79 -10.68
CA THR A 186 19.28 -0.76 -9.46
C THR A 186 17.84 -1.21 -9.74
N PHE A 187 17.26 -0.76 -10.85
CA PHE A 187 15.94 -1.19 -11.29
C PHE A 187 15.87 -2.71 -11.58
N PHE A 188 16.86 -3.26 -12.30
CA PHE A 188 16.92 -4.70 -12.53
C PHE A 188 17.11 -5.51 -11.24
N SER A 189 17.92 -5.03 -10.29
CA SER A 189 18.08 -5.71 -8.99
C SER A 189 16.78 -5.74 -8.19
N GLN A 190 15.96 -4.69 -8.27
CA GLN A 190 14.65 -4.64 -7.61
C GLN A 190 13.69 -5.67 -8.20
N ILE A 191 13.59 -5.73 -9.53
CA ILE A 191 12.75 -6.71 -10.23
C ILE A 191 13.21 -8.12 -9.87
N PHE A 192 14.52 -8.39 -9.98
CA PHE A 192 15.10 -9.69 -9.69
C PHE A 192 14.81 -10.14 -8.25
N GLY A 193 14.98 -9.24 -7.28
CA GLY A 193 14.63 -9.48 -5.88
C GLY A 193 13.16 -9.82 -5.68
N CYS A 194 12.25 -9.11 -6.34
CA CYS A 194 10.81 -9.41 -6.31
C CYS A 194 10.48 -10.76 -6.96
N THR A 195 11.06 -11.05 -8.13
CA THR A 195 10.81 -12.30 -8.87
C THR A 195 11.21 -13.54 -8.07
N ILE A 196 12.31 -13.47 -7.31
CA ILE A 196 12.74 -14.55 -6.42
C ILE A 196 11.97 -14.54 -5.10
N GLY A 197 11.72 -13.35 -4.55
CA GLY A 197 11.04 -13.18 -3.27
C GLY A 197 9.62 -13.73 -3.25
N ILE A 198 8.83 -13.48 -4.31
CA ILE A 198 7.42 -13.91 -4.39
C ILE A 198 7.24 -15.43 -4.21
N PRO A 199 7.88 -16.31 -5.01
CA PRO A 199 7.70 -17.76 -4.88
C PRO A 199 8.23 -18.30 -3.55
N ILE A 200 9.32 -17.74 -3.02
CA ILE A 200 9.87 -18.15 -1.72
C ILE A 200 8.89 -17.79 -0.60
N ASN A 201 8.37 -16.56 -0.58
CA ASN A 201 7.38 -16.14 0.43
C ASN A 201 6.13 -17.02 0.36
N TYR A 202 5.62 -17.30 -0.85
CA TYR A 202 4.48 -18.19 -1.03
C TYR A 202 4.76 -19.62 -0.56
N ALA A 203 5.92 -20.19 -0.90
CA ALA A 203 6.33 -21.53 -0.48
C ALA A 203 6.45 -21.63 1.05
N VAL A 204 7.04 -20.62 1.70
CA VAL A 204 7.14 -20.56 3.17
C VAL A 204 5.76 -20.48 3.81
N VAL A 205 4.87 -19.63 3.31
CA VAL A 205 3.48 -19.56 3.80
C VAL A 205 2.79 -20.92 3.66
N ARG A 206 2.93 -21.58 2.51
CA ARG A 206 2.35 -22.91 2.28
C ARG A 206 2.93 -23.96 3.23
N TRP A 207 4.24 -23.94 3.45
CA TRP A 207 4.92 -24.86 4.36
C TRP A 207 4.50 -24.68 5.82
N VAL A 208 4.35 -23.43 6.27
CA VAL A 208 3.85 -23.11 7.61
C VAL A 208 2.41 -23.58 7.77
N LEU A 209 1.55 -23.35 6.78
CA LEU A 209 0.16 -23.79 6.80
C LEU A 209 0.02 -25.30 6.84
N ASP A 210 0.92 -26.06 6.19
CA ASP A 210 0.90 -27.52 6.22
C ASP A 210 1.43 -28.07 7.55
N SER A 211 2.52 -27.50 8.06
CA SER A 211 3.21 -28.00 9.26
C SER A 211 2.53 -27.60 10.57
N LYS A 212 1.86 -26.44 10.61
CA LYS A 212 1.37 -25.81 11.85
C LYS A 212 -0.12 -25.47 11.81
N ARG A 213 -0.89 -26.06 10.89
CA ARG A 213 -2.33 -25.81 10.75
C ARG A 213 -3.12 -25.99 12.04
N GLU A 214 -2.83 -27.06 12.77
CA GLU A 214 -3.56 -27.43 13.99
C GLU A 214 -3.40 -26.40 15.11
N TYR A 215 -2.23 -25.75 15.18
CA TYR A 215 -1.97 -24.67 16.14
C TYR A 215 -2.66 -23.37 15.72
N LEU A 216 -2.60 -23.02 14.43
CA LEU A 216 -3.22 -21.80 13.88
C LEU A 216 -4.75 -21.84 13.91
N THR A 217 -5.35 -23.03 13.85
CA THR A 217 -6.81 -23.22 13.92
C THR A 217 -7.30 -23.25 15.39
N GLY A 218 -6.38 -23.25 16.36
CA GLY A 218 -6.71 -23.36 17.78
C GLY A 218 -7.16 -24.76 18.23
N ALA A 219 -7.00 -25.78 17.38
CA ALA A 219 -7.33 -27.17 17.70
C ALA A 219 -6.34 -27.77 18.71
N LYS A 220 -5.10 -27.25 18.74
CA LYS A 220 -4.06 -27.65 19.68
C LYS A 220 -3.38 -26.39 20.24
N VAL A 221 -3.29 -26.30 21.57
CA VAL A 221 -2.58 -25.19 22.23
C VAL A 221 -1.07 -25.42 22.08
N ASP A 222 -0.38 -24.47 21.47
CA ASP A 222 1.06 -24.51 21.30
C ASP A 222 1.75 -24.24 22.66
N PRO A 223 2.55 -25.18 23.22
CA PRO A 223 3.23 -24.96 24.49
C PRO A 223 4.19 -23.76 24.47
N SER A 224 4.73 -23.40 23.30
CA SER A 224 5.65 -22.26 23.15
C SER A 224 4.95 -20.93 22.87
N HIS A 225 3.64 -20.92 22.64
CA HIS A 225 2.84 -19.73 22.30
C HIS A 225 3.40 -18.88 21.14
N GLN A 226 4.18 -19.49 20.23
CA GLN A 226 4.77 -18.78 19.09
C GLN A 226 3.82 -18.76 17.89
N TRP A 227 3.03 -19.82 17.71
CA TRP A 227 2.14 -20.00 16.55
C TRP A 227 0.67 -19.69 16.88
N THR A 228 0.41 -18.55 17.51
CA THR A 228 -0.93 -18.15 17.97
C THR A 228 -1.82 -17.55 16.88
N GLY A 229 -1.24 -17.16 15.73
CA GLY A 229 -1.99 -16.53 14.64
C GLY A 229 -2.62 -15.17 15.00
N GLN A 230 -2.21 -14.57 16.13
CA GLN A 230 -2.85 -13.38 16.70
C GLN A 230 -2.91 -12.21 15.72
N SER A 231 -1.86 -11.99 14.92
CA SER A 231 -1.81 -10.93 13.92
C SER A 231 -2.86 -11.12 12.82
N LEU A 232 -3.04 -12.36 12.34
CA LEU A 232 -4.05 -12.70 11.33
C LEU A 232 -5.46 -12.53 11.88
N ALA A 233 -5.71 -13.02 13.10
CA ALA A 233 -7.01 -12.88 13.78
C ALA A 233 -7.35 -11.40 14.04
N THR A 234 -6.34 -10.60 14.40
CA THR A 234 -6.49 -9.15 14.62
C THR A 234 -6.81 -8.42 13.32
N SER A 235 -6.12 -8.76 12.22
CA SER A 235 -6.39 -8.18 10.90
C SER A 235 -7.81 -8.50 10.45
N LEU A 236 -8.23 -9.77 10.53
CA LEU A 236 -9.60 -10.18 10.19
C LEU A 236 -10.64 -9.44 11.06
N SER A 237 -10.42 -9.36 12.36
CA SER A 237 -11.32 -8.66 13.29
C SER A 237 -11.48 -7.17 12.94
N THR A 238 -10.39 -6.54 12.49
CA THR A 238 -10.38 -5.14 12.07
C THR A 238 -11.15 -4.94 10.77
N SER A 239 -10.90 -5.80 9.79
CA SER A 239 -11.61 -5.78 8.50
C SER A 239 -13.11 -6.02 8.67
N VAL A 240 -13.52 -6.95 9.54
CA VAL A 240 -14.94 -7.18 9.93
C VAL A 240 -15.56 -5.92 10.54
N GLN A 241 -14.84 -5.23 11.42
CA GLN A 241 -15.36 -4.02 12.06
C GLN A 241 -15.62 -2.92 11.03
N TYR A 242 -14.67 -2.61 10.15
CA TYR A 242 -14.85 -1.53 9.18
C TYR A 242 -15.92 -1.83 8.13
N VAL A 243 -16.09 -3.09 7.75
CA VAL A 243 -17.10 -3.48 6.76
C VAL A 243 -18.51 -3.54 7.37
N LEU A 244 -18.65 -4.12 8.57
CA LEU A 244 -19.96 -4.38 9.18
C LEU A 244 -20.45 -3.26 10.13
N VAL A 245 -19.58 -2.59 10.89
CA VAL A 245 -20.03 -1.55 11.83
C VAL A 245 -20.38 -0.25 11.11
N VAL A 246 -19.65 0.09 10.04
CA VAL A 246 -19.99 1.26 9.19
C VAL A 246 -21.33 1.04 8.47
N CYS A 247 -21.71 -0.22 8.22
CA CYS A 247 -23.02 -0.59 7.68
C CYS A 247 -24.17 -0.27 8.64
N ASP A 248 -24.01 -0.44 9.95
CA ASP A 248 -25.04 -0.10 10.95
C ASP A 248 -25.29 1.40 11.10
N ILE A 249 -24.24 2.19 10.85
CA ILE A 249 -24.28 3.65 10.93
C ILE A 249 -24.98 4.25 9.70
N SER A 250 -24.89 3.61 8.53
CA SER A 250 -25.54 4.06 7.30
C SER A 250 -27.04 3.73 7.28
N PRO A 251 -27.94 4.72 7.15
CA PRO A 251 -29.39 4.50 7.16
C PRO A 251 -29.87 3.59 6.01
N THR A 252 -29.09 3.47 4.94
CA THR A 252 -29.39 2.63 3.77
C THR A 252 -29.31 1.14 4.04
N CYS A 253 -28.59 0.71 5.10
CA CYS A 253 -28.27 -0.71 5.33
C CYS A 253 -28.91 -1.32 6.58
N ARG A 254 -29.64 -0.54 7.39
CA ARG A 254 -30.18 -0.95 8.71
C ARG A 254 -31.28 -2.04 8.66
N GLY A 255 -31.67 -2.52 7.48
CA GLY A 255 -32.78 -3.48 7.29
C GLY A 255 -32.41 -4.90 6.86
N ARG A 256 -31.12 -5.27 6.76
CA ARG A 256 -30.70 -6.52 6.08
C ARG A 256 -29.81 -7.46 6.92
N HIS A 257 -30.00 -7.45 8.25
CA HIS A 257 -29.10 -8.04 9.24
C HIS A 257 -29.22 -9.54 9.53
N GLN A 258 -29.95 -10.33 8.73
CA GLN A 258 -30.32 -11.69 9.18
C GLN A 258 -30.02 -12.86 8.26
N THR A 259 -29.25 -12.69 7.19
CA THR A 259 -28.96 -13.84 6.31
C THR A 259 -27.55 -13.76 5.74
N ASN A 260 -26.73 -14.74 6.10
CA ASN A 260 -25.38 -15.05 5.57
C ASN A 260 -24.20 -14.26 6.15
N ILE A 261 -23.96 -14.42 7.45
CA ILE A 261 -22.59 -14.38 7.99
C ILE A 261 -22.08 -15.83 8.02
N TYR A 262 -21.56 -16.32 6.90
CA TYR A 262 -20.77 -17.55 6.90
C TYR A 262 -19.30 -17.15 7.09
N PHE A 263 -18.80 -17.39 8.30
CA PHE A 263 -17.37 -17.51 8.56
C PHE A 263 -16.88 -18.79 7.89
N VAL A 264 -16.02 -18.65 6.88
CA VAL A 264 -15.14 -19.72 6.37
C VAL A 264 -13.74 -19.13 6.23
#